data_AF-A0A2E9J7M7-F1
#
_entry.id   AF-A0A2E9J7M7-F1
#
_cell.length_a   1.000
_cell.length_b   1.000
_cell.length_c   1.000
_cell.angle_alpha   90.00
_cell.angle_beta   90.00
_cell.angle_gamma   90.00
#
_symmetry.space_group_name_H-M   'P 1'
#
loop_
_entity.id
_entity.type
_entity.pdbx_description
1 polymer ?
#
loop_
_entity_poly.entity_id
_entity_poly.type
_entity_poly.pdbx_seq_one_letter_code
_entity_poly.pdbx_strand_id
1 'polypeptide(L)'
;MFIYRDLEPPSGFVFIVDIDGVIADATAHQHYLNGTSQDWENFFEAALNSRVFREGRELVKSLDASKPIFLMTARPSYLLEKTVDWLNQNEIFWDALLMREENDDRSSPEVKLDLLRDLIECGYKPALALDDDPRNLLMFWEQKIPSIYVHSGYYE
;
A
#
# COMPACT_ATOMS: atom_id res chain seq x y z
N MET A 1 -8.47 -3.67 -7.87
CA MET A 1 -8.17 -5.12 -7.92
C MET A 1 -7.84 -5.68 -6.54
N PHE A 2 -8.38 -6.85 -6.20
CA PHE A 2 -8.20 -7.54 -4.91
C PHE A 2 -7.56 -8.93 -5.14
N ILE A 3 -6.41 -9.21 -4.52
CA ILE A 3 -5.69 -10.49 -4.65
C ILE A 3 -5.42 -11.06 -3.26
N TYR A 4 -5.81 -12.31 -3.01
CA TYR A 4 -5.41 -13.04 -1.81
C TYR A 4 -4.11 -13.82 -2.06
N ARG A 5 -3.20 -13.84 -1.08
CA ARG A 5 -1.92 -14.55 -1.21
C ARG A 5 -2.12 -16.05 -1.36
N ASP A 6 -2.93 -16.61 -0.48
CA ASP A 6 -3.27 -18.04 -0.43
C ASP A 6 -4.79 -18.19 -0.53
N LEU A 7 -5.46 -18.32 0.61
CA LEU A 7 -6.92 -18.38 0.71
C LEU A 7 -7.44 -17.04 1.22
N GLU A 8 -8.68 -16.72 0.85
CA GLU A 8 -9.40 -15.60 1.44
C GLU A 8 -9.50 -15.80 2.98
N PRO A 9 -8.99 -14.85 3.78
CA PRO A 9 -9.13 -14.93 5.23
C PRO A 9 -10.58 -14.70 5.66
N PRO A 10 -10.99 -15.18 6.84
CA PRO A 10 -12.31 -14.88 7.36
C PRO A 10 -12.54 -13.37 7.47
N SER A 11 -13.74 -12.91 7.12
CA SER A 11 -14.11 -11.51 7.28
C SER A 11 -14.02 -11.08 8.75
N GLY A 12 -13.56 -9.85 8.98
CA GLY A 12 -13.24 -9.41 10.34
C GLY A 12 -12.27 -8.23 10.35
N PHE A 13 -11.60 -8.04 11.48
CA PHE A 13 -10.66 -6.94 11.64
C PHE A 13 -9.37 -7.18 10.84
N VAL A 14 -8.94 -6.18 10.08
CA VAL A 14 -7.72 -6.23 9.25
C VAL A 14 -6.82 -5.03 9.50
N PHE A 15 -5.52 -5.19 9.27
CA PHE A 15 -4.58 -4.09 9.15
C PHE A 15 -4.44 -3.69 7.68
N ILE A 16 -4.38 -2.38 7.42
CA ILE A 16 -4.06 -1.84 6.10
C ILE A 16 -2.65 -1.27 6.16
N VAL A 17 -1.79 -1.67 5.23
CA VAL A 17 -0.41 -1.19 5.17
C VAL A 17 -0.10 -0.77 3.74
N ASP A 18 0.34 0.48 3.56
CA ASP A 18 0.87 0.91 2.28
C ASP A 18 2.22 0.23 1.96
N ILE A 19 2.62 0.21 0.69
CA ILE A 19 3.91 -0.33 0.26
C ILE A 19 4.96 0.77 0.13
N ASP A 20 4.73 1.76 -0.71
CA ASP A 20 5.75 2.71 -1.16
C ASP A 20 5.87 3.88 -0.17
N GLY A 21 6.95 3.89 0.62
CA GLY A 21 7.14 4.87 1.69
C GLY A 21 6.92 4.29 3.08
N VAL A 22 6.26 3.13 3.17
CA VAL A 22 6.09 2.39 4.42
C VAL A 22 6.99 1.15 4.49
N ILE A 23 6.92 0.27 3.48
CA ILE A 23 7.71 -0.96 3.41
C ILE A 23 8.88 -0.81 2.43
N ALA A 24 8.61 -0.24 1.26
CA ALA A 24 9.59 0.01 0.21
C ALA A 24 10.14 1.42 0.32
N ASP A 25 11.47 1.54 0.30
CA ASP A 25 12.21 2.79 0.18
C ASP A 25 12.29 3.19 -1.30
N ALA A 26 11.34 4.01 -1.71
CA ALA A 26 11.26 4.67 -3.01
C ALA A 26 11.83 6.09 -2.99
N THR A 27 12.58 6.51 -1.95
CA THR A 27 13.20 7.85 -1.92
C THR A 27 14.11 8.06 -3.14
N ALA A 28 14.80 6.99 -3.58
CA ALA A 28 15.67 6.98 -4.74
C ALA A 28 14.93 7.24 -6.06
N HIS A 29 13.61 7.04 -6.11
CA HIS A 29 12.79 7.11 -7.32
C HIS A 29 11.95 8.39 -7.40
N GLN A 30 11.88 9.16 -6.32
CA GLN A 30 11.13 10.42 -6.25
C GLN A 30 11.49 11.42 -7.35
N HIS A 31 12.73 11.37 -7.85
CA HIS A 31 13.17 12.24 -8.94
C HIS A 31 12.33 12.10 -10.23
N TYR A 32 11.65 10.97 -10.44
CA TYR A 32 10.71 10.79 -11.56
C TYR A 32 9.42 11.62 -11.41
N LEU A 33 9.06 11.99 -10.18
CA LEU A 33 7.85 12.76 -9.88
C LEU A 33 8.14 14.26 -9.69
N ASN A 34 9.40 14.66 -9.82
CA ASN A 34 9.82 16.05 -9.71
C ASN A 34 9.55 16.83 -11.00
N GLY A 35 9.12 18.09 -10.87
CA GLY A 35 8.92 19.00 -11.99
C GLY A 35 7.48 19.06 -12.49
N THR A 36 7.28 19.69 -13.64
CA THR A 36 5.93 19.98 -14.18
C THR A 36 5.28 18.78 -14.90
N SER A 37 6.06 17.76 -15.24
CA SER A 37 5.58 16.51 -15.83
C SER A 37 6.11 15.36 -15.00
N GLN A 38 5.20 14.57 -14.44
CA GLN A 38 5.55 13.42 -13.61
C GLN A 38 5.67 12.18 -14.48
N ASP A 39 6.77 11.45 -14.33
CA ASP A 39 7.05 10.20 -15.03
C ASP A 39 6.64 9.02 -14.16
N TRP A 40 5.33 8.78 -14.12
CA TRP A 40 4.73 7.72 -13.31
C TRP A 40 5.17 6.32 -13.77
N GLU A 41 5.36 6.11 -15.07
CA GLU A 41 5.80 4.83 -15.62
C GLU A 41 7.18 4.44 -15.06
N ASN A 42 8.17 5.33 -15.19
CA ASN A 42 9.50 5.05 -14.65
C ASN A 42 9.53 5.02 -13.12
N PHE A 43 8.70 5.82 -12.45
CA PHE A 43 8.57 5.75 -10.99
C PHE A 43 8.15 4.34 -10.53
N PHE A 44 7.09 3.79 -11.12
CA PHE A 44 6.57 2.50 -10.71
C PHE A 44 7.47 1.32 -11.13
N GLU A 45 8.10 1.40 -12.31
CA GLU A 45 9.10 0.40 -12.72
C GLU A 45 10.34 0.42 -11.80
N ALA A 46 10.76 1.61 -11.37
CA ALA A 46 11.89 1.73 -10.46
C ALA A 46 11.55 1.22 -9.05
N ALA A 47 10.29 1.30 -8.61
CA ALA A 47 9.81 0.80 -7.32
C ALA A 47 10.06 -0.71 -7.08
N LEU A 48 10.34 -1.46 -8.16
CA LEU A 48 10.71 -2.87 -8.12
C LEU A 48 12.15 -3.12 -7.68
N ASN A 49 12.99 -2.08 -7.73
CA ASN A 49 14.37 -2.10 -7.25
C ASN A 49 14.52 -1.38 -5.91
N SER A 50 13.41 -0.94 -5.31
CA SER A 50 13.39 -0.29 -4.01
C SER A 50 14.00 -1.20 -2.95
N ARG A 51 14.78 -0.60 -2.06
CA ARG A 51 15.22 -1.27 -0.84
C ARG A 51 14.03 -1.43 0.10
N VAL A 52 14.13 -2.33 1.06
CA VAL A 52 13.15 -2.43 2.13
C VAL A 52 13.54 -1.50 3.26
N PHE A 53 12.61 -0.68 3.75
CA PHE A 53 12.78 -0.01 5.03
C PHE A 53 12.85 -1.07 6.13
N ARG A 54 13.96 -1.08 6.87
CA ARG A 54 14.14 -2.01 7.98
C ARG A 54 12.99 -1.86 8.99
N GLU A 55 12.62 -0.62 9.28
CA GLU A 55 11.54 -0.22 10.16
C GLU A 55 10.19 -0.70 9.62
N GLY A 56 9.93 -0.54 8.33
CA GLY A 56 8.72 -1.04 7.67
C GLY A 56 8.56 -2.55 7.77
N ARG A 57 9.65 -3.31 7.54
CA ARG A 57 9.65 -4.77 7.70
C ARG A 57 9.35 -5.18 9.14
N GLU A 58 10.01 -4.56 10.11
CA GLU A 58 9.81 -4.90 11.54
C GLU A 58 8.42 -4.46 12.04
N LEU A 59 7.87 -3.37 11.49
CA LEU A 59 6.49 -2.94 11.73
C LEU A 59 5.51 -4.03 11.31
N VAL A 60 5.59 -4.50 10.06
CA VAL A 60 4.71 -5.56 9.53
C VAL A 60 4.81 -6.83 10.38
N LYS A 61 6.02 -7.25 10.76
CA LYS A 61 6.24 -8.42 11.63
C LYS A 61 5.68 -8.26 13.05
N SER A 62 5.59 -7.03 13.55
CA SER A 62 5.13 -6.72 14.90
C SER A 62 3.61 -6.57 15.00
N LEU A 63 2.90 -6.53 13.88
CA LEU A 63 1.44 -6.50 13.86
C LEU A 63 0.87 -7.80 14.46
N ASP A 64 -0.30 -7.68 15.08
CA ASP A 64 -1.01 -8.81 15.68
C ASP A 64 -1.37 -9.85 14.61
N ALA A 65 -0.66 -10.99 14.65
CA ALA A 65 -0.80 -12.09 13.69
C ALA A 65 -2.21 -12.73 13.65
N SER A 66 -3.10 -12.41 14.60
CA SER A 66 -4.49 -12.83 14.54
C SER A 66 -5.37 -12.02 13.58
N LYS A 67 -4.86 -10.89 13.08
CA LYS A 67 -5.55 -10.04 12.10
C LYS A 67 -4.82 -10.10 10.76
N PRO A 68 -5.54 -10.31 9.66
CA PRO A 68 -4.94 -10.28 8.33
C PRO A 68 -4.30 -8.91 8.04
N ILE A 69 -3.19 -8.94 7.30
CA ILE A 69 -2.46 -7.75 6.82
C ILE A 69 -2.77 -7.58 5.34
N PHE A 70 -3.49 -6.52 5.01
CA PHE A 70 -3.85 -6.17 3.65
C PHE A 70 -2.94 -5.04 3.18
N LEU A 71 -2.16 -5.31 2.15
CA LEU A 71 -1.34 -4.30 1.49
C LEU A 71 -2.25 -3.50 0.55
N MET A 72 -2.32 -2.18 0.73
CA MET A 72 -3.13 -1.30 -0.11
C MET A 72 -2.25 -0.25 -0.78
N THR A 73 -2.00 -0.43 -2.08
CA THR A 73 -1.05 0.38 -2.85
C THR A 73 -1.72 1.07 -4.04
N ALA A 74 -1.18 2.24 -4.40
CA ALA A 74 -1.54 2.94 -5.63
C ALA A 74 -0.75 2.46 -6.86
N ARG A 75 0.11 1.44 -6.74
CA ARG A 75 0.76 0.80 -7.89
C ARG A 75 -0.31 0.24 -8.84
N PRO A 76 -0.16 0.45 -10.17
CA PRO A 76 -1.08 -0.08 -11.16
C PRO A 76 -1.03 -1.61 -11.21
N SER A 77 -2.17 -2.24 -11.50
CA SER A 77 -2.33 -3.70 -11.50
C SER A 77 -1.44 -4.45 -12.50
N TYR A 78 -0.98 -3.80 -13.58
CA TYR A 78 -0.02 -4.42 -14.51
C TYR A 78 1.34 -4.76 -13.83
N LEU A 79 1.62 -4.19 -12.65
CA LEU A 79 2.80 -4.50 -11.83
C LEU A 79 2.54 -5.58 -10.79
N LEU A 80 1.40 -6.28 -10.84
CA LEU A 80 1.04 -7.30 -9.86
C LEU A 80 2.13 -8.35 -9.68
N GLU A 81 2.52 -9.03 -10.76
CA GLU A 81 3.52 -10.11 -10.71
C GLU A 81 4.85 -9.60 -10.12
N LYS A 82 5.33 -8.46 -10.62
CA LYS A 82 6.56 -7.83 -10.18
C LYS A 82 6.51 -7.39 -8.72
N THR A 83 5.37 -6.88 -8.25
CA THR A 83 5.16 -6.48 -6.86
C THR A 83 5.16 -7.71 -5.94
N VAL A 84 4.47 -8.79 -6.33
CA VAL A 84 4.45 -10.05 -5.57
C VAL A 84 5.83 -10.67 -5.51
N ASP A 85 6.58 -10.69 -6.61
CA ASP A 85 7.96 -11.17 -6.65
C ASP A 85 8.86 -10.38 -5.71
N TRP A 86 8.75 -9.05 -5.71
CA TRP A 86 9.51 -8.21 -4.79
C TRP A 86 9.17 -8.47 -3.33
N LEU A 87 7.88 -8.63 -3.00
CA LEU A 87 7.43 -8.96 -1.63
C LEU A 87 7.99 -10.32 -1.18
N ASN A 88 7.98 -11.32 -2.06
CA ASN A 88 8.50 -12.66 -1.79
C ASN A 88 10.03 -12.66 -1.60
N GLN A 89 10.77 -12.00 -2.50
CA GLN A 89 12.23 -11.89 -2.42
C GLN A 89 12.71 -11.20 -1.13
N ASN A 90 11.87 -10.30 -0.60
CA ASN A 90 12.16 -9.53 0.60
C ASN A 90 11.53 -10.09 1.88
N GLU A 91 10.91 -11.27 1.81
CA GLU A 91 10.28 -11.97 2.94
C GLU A 91 9.23 -11.10 3.67
N ILE A 92 8.47 -10.30 2.91
CA ILE A 92 7.39 -9.49 3.46
C ILE A 92 6.12 -10.32 3.53
N PHE A 93 5.53 -10.43 4.72
CA PHE A 93 4.28 -11.14 4.93
C PHE A 93 3.07 -10.25 4.60
N TRP A 94 2.07 -10.84 3.96
CA TRP A 94 0.79 -10.23 3.60
C TRP A 94 -0.26 -11.32 3.37
N ASP A 95 -1.54 -10.98 3.58
CA ASP A 95 -2.68 -11.89 3.36
C ASP A 95 -3.47 -11.50 2.10
N ALA A 96 -3.58 -10.18 1.83
CA ALA A 96 -4.16 -9.67 0.59
C ALA A 96 -3.40 -8.45 0.05
N LEU A 97 -3.52 -8.23 -1.26
CA LEU A 97 -2.96 -7.11 -1.99
C LEU A 97 -4.08 -6.42 -2.77
N LEU A 98 -4.29 -5.14 -2.48
CA LEU A 98 -5.26 -4.26 -3.12
C LEU A 98 -4.50 -3.24 -3.96
N MET A 99 -4.77 -3.23 -5.26
CA MET A 99 -4.05 -2.43 -6.24
C MET A 99 -4.98 -1.56 -7.09
N ARG A 100 -4.42 -0.46 -7.59
CA ARG A 100 -5.03 0.42 -8.59
C ARG A 100 -5.37 -0.37 -9.86
N GLU A 101 -6.58 -0.17 -10.38
CA GLU A 101 -6.99 -0.73 -11.68
C GLU A 101 -6.13 -0.19 -12.84
N GLU A 102 -6.03 -0.96 -13.93
CA GLU A 102 -5.29 -0.51 -15.10
C GLU A 102 -5.97 0.71 -15.74
N ASN A 103 -5.19 1.69 -16.18
CA ASN A 103 -5.67 2.96 -16.77
C ASN A 103 -6.49 3.86 -15.83
N ASP A 104 -6.41 3.65 -14.52
CA ASP A 104 -6.95 4.61 -13.54
C ASP A 104 -5.92 5.70 -13.25
N ASP A 105 -6.15 6.91 -13.76
CA ASP A 105 -5.25 8.06 -13.61
C ASP A 105 -5.59 8.96 -12.40
N ARG A 106 -6.53 8.54 -11.54
CA ARG A 106 -6.95 9.33 -10.37
C ARG A 106 -5.86 9.42 -9.31
N SER A 107 -5.99 10.33 -8.36
CA SER A 107 -5.03 10.46 -7.27
C SER A 107 -5.02 9.21 -6.36
N SER A 108 -3.92 8.98 -5.63
CA SER A 108 -3.83 7.87 -4.66
C SER A 108 -5.00 7.84 -3.66
N PRO A 109 -5.42 8.97 -3.04
CA PRO A 109 -6.56 8.96 -2.12
C PRO A 109 -7.86 8.52 -2.76
N GLU A 110 -8.13 8.93 -4.01
CA GLU A 110 -9.35 8.53 -4.73
C GLU A 110 -9.37 7.03 -5.00
N VAL A 111 -8.24 6.47 -5.45
CA VAL A 111 -8.12 5.03 -5.68
C VAL A 111 -8.23 4.24 -4.37
N LYS A 112 -7.51 4.65 -3.33
CA LYS A 112 -7.54 3.96 -2.04
C LYS A 112 -8.90 4.05 -1.36
N LEU A 113 -9.67 5.11 -1.59
CA LEU A 113 -11.05 5.20 -1.11
C LEU A 113 -11.96 4.15 -1.74
N ASP A 114 -11.85 3.91 -3.04
CA ASP A 114 -12.62 2.86 -3.71
C ASP A 114 -12.18 1.47 -3.22
N LEU A 115 -10.87 1.22 -3.12
CA LEU A 115 -10.35 -0.03 -2.56
C LEU A 115 -10.81 -0.27 -1.12
N LEU A 116 -10.86 0.79 -0.30
CA LEU A 116 -11.36 0.73 1.07
C LEU A 116 -12.85 0.39 1.11
N ARG A 117 -13.66 0.95 0.20
CA ARG A 117 -15.09 0.64 0.10
C ARG A 117 -15.30 -0.82 -0.26
N ASP A 118 -14.60 -1.31 -1.27
CA ASP A 118 -14.67 -2.72 -1.69
C ASP A 118 -14.31 -3.66 -0.53
N LEU A 119 -13.24 -3.34 0.20
CA LEU A 119 -12.81 -4.08 1.39
C LEU A 119 -13.92 -4.13 2.46
N ILE A 120 -14.59 -3.01 2.73
CA ILE A 120 -15.68 -2.94 3.71
C ILE A 120 -16.91 -3.71 3.23
N GLU A 121 -17.24 -3.63 1.94
CA GLU A 121 -18.34 -4.38 1.32
C GLU A 121 -18.13 -5.90 1.38
N CYS A 122 -16.88 -6.36 1.28
CA CYS A 122 -16.50 -7.76 1.53
C CYS A 122 -16.59 -8.18 3.01
N GLY A 123 -16.94 -7.27 3.93
CA GLY A 123 -17.16 -7.56 5.34
C GLY A 123 -15.93 -7.40 6.22
N TYR A 124 -14.81 -6.90 5.69
CA TYR A 124 -13.63 -6.59 6.48
C TYR A 124 -13.79 -5.25 7.22
N LYS A 125 -13.08 -5.12 8.34
CA LYS A 125 -13.14 -3.97 9.25
C LYS A 125 -11.72 -3.45 9.48
N PRO A 126 -11.32 -2.36 8.83
CA PRO A 126 -10.00 -1.78 9.06
C PRO A 126 -9.84 -1.39 10.54
N ALA A 127 -8.89 -2.03 11.23
CA ALA A 127 -8.57 -1.74 12.62
C ALA A 127 -7.57 -0.59 12.74
N LEU A 128 -6.62 -0.53 11.79
CA LEU A 128 -5.59 0.49 11.68
C LEU A 128 -5.05 0.52 10.24
N ALA A 129 -4.83 1.72 9.70
CA ALA A 129 -4.16 1.96 8.44
C ALA A 129 -2.78 2.63 8.65
N LEU A 130 -1.77 2.19 7.92
CA LEU A 130 -0.40 2.72 7.94
C LEU A 130 -0.08 3.25 6.55
N ASP A 131 0.20 4.55 6.44
CA ASP A 131 0.44 5.23 5.16
C ASP A 131 1.41 6.39 5.38
N ASP A 132 2.20 6.72 4.36
CA ASP A 132 3.15 7.83 4.41
C ASP A 132 2.62 9.09 3.71
N ASP A 133 1.56 9.00 2.90
CA ASP A 133 0.96 10.14 2.23
C ASP A 133 -0.08 10.82 3.14
N PRO A 134 0.12 12.08 3.55
CA PRO A 134 -0.86 12.80 4.37
C PRO A 134 -2.26 12.88 3.76
N ARG A 135 -2.38 12.83 2.42
CA ARG A 135 -3.67 12.85 1.71
C ARG A 135 -4.40 11.51 1.85
N ASN A 136 -3.68 10.39 1.83
CA ASN A 136 -4.27 9.07 2.11
C ASN A 136 -4.73 8.99 3.58
N LEU A 137 -3.95 9.54 4.50
CA LEU A 137 -4.33 9.58 5.91
C LEU A 137 -5.57 10.44 6.18
N LEU A 138 -5.67 11.60 5.53
CA LEU A 138 -6.87 12.44 5.58
C LEU A 138 -8.09 11.65 5.08
N MET A 139 -7.95 10.93 3.96
CA MET A 139 -9.01 10.06 3.44
C MET A 139 -9.42 8.99 4.47
N PHE A 140 -8.47 8.26 5.06
CA PHE A 140 -8.80 7.27 6.12
C PHE A 140 -9.50 7.90 7.32
N TRP A 141 -9.05 9.09 7.74
CA TRP A 141 -9.65 9.84 8.84
C TRP A 141 -11.10 10.25 8.55
N GLU A 142 -11.39 10.74 7.34
CA GLU A 142 -12.75 11.05 6.89
C GLU A 142 -13.67 9.82 6.89
N GLN A 143 -13.11 8.65 6.60
CA GLN A 143 -13.80 7.36 6.69
C GLN A 143 -13.84 6.77 8.12
N LYS A 144 -13.38 7.53 9.13
CA LYS A 144 -13.32 7.13 10.55
C LYS A 144 -12.47 5.89 10.81
N ILE A 145 -11.48 5.65 9.95
CA ILE A 145 -10.50 4.58 10.12
C ILE A 145 -9.32 5.12 10.93
N PRO A 146 -8.93 4.49 12.06
CA PRO A 146 -7.71 4.84 12.77
C PRO A 146 -6.52 4.71 11.82
N SER A 147 -5.67 5.73 11.75
CA SER A 147 -4.51 5.74 10.86
C SER A 147 -3.27 6.33 11.54
N ILE A 148 -2.09 5.86 11.15
CA ILE A 148 -0.80 6.35 11.64
C ILE A 148 0.03 6.80 10.44
N TYR A 149 0.55 8.03 10.54
CA TYR A 149 1.56 8.53 9.62
C TYR A 149 2.88 7.82 9.83
N VAL A 150 3.40 7.22 8.76
CA VAL A 150 4.73 6.65 8.70
C VAL A 150 5.60 7.64 7.94
N HIS A 151 6.65 8.14 8.59
CA HIS A 151 7.54 9.09 7.94
C HIS A 151 8.43 8.38 6.91
N SER A 152 8.23 8.68 5.63
CA SER A 152 9.00 8.13 4.50
C SER A 152 10.12 9.04 3.98
N GLY A 153 10.09 10.33 4.35
CA GLY A 153 10.89 11.37 3.73
C GLY A 153 10.43 11.79 2.32
N TYR A 154 9.29 11.30 1.83
CA TYR A 154 8.76 11.68 0.50
C TYR A 154 8.05 13.03 0.48
N TYR A 155 7.31 13.34 1.55
CA TYR A 155 6.37 14.45 1.61
C TYR A 155 6.91 15.65 2.42
N GLU A 156 8.20 15.98 2.25
CA GLU A 156 8.88 17.15 2.86
C GLU A 156 8.95 18.37 1.95
#